data_AF-A0AAN0IMI5-F1
#
_entry.id   AF-A0AAN0IMI5-F1
#
_cell.length_a   1.000
_cell.length_b   1.000
_cell.length_c   1.000
_cell.angle_alpha   90.00
_cell.angle_beta   90.00
_cell.angle_gamma   90.00
#
_symmetry.space_group_name_H-M   'P 1'
#
loop_
_entity.id
_entity.type
_entity.pdbx_description
1 polymer ?
#
loop_
_entity_poly.entity_id
_entity_poly.type
_entity_poly.pdbx_seq_one_letter_code
_entity_poly.pdbx_strand_id
1 'polypeptide(L)'
;MGVPKIGRGVVHNKMASFSKVLSKFLFPMQQIRGVANLPRPKQTKFRKYHKMLYCLKQGQKPSVPTLKHHDHGIYALEPKRITAAQIETCRVVLGRVLGRKKSGIKTLVFPHFPVTKKPLGVRMGSGKGNVDHFVAFVKAGTMLFEFKDNLYAKKAFKSVGYKLPMKVGFISKTPATDNNNNNNTN
;
A
#
# COMPACT_ATOMS: atom_id res chain seq x y z
N MET A 1 60.82 -51.33 29.93
CA MET A 1 60.22 -52.12 28.83
C MET A 1 59.64 -51.15 27.81
N GLY A 2 60.38 -50.88 26.74
CA GLY A 2 59.92 -50.09 25.60
C GLY A 2 59.29 -51.01 24.55
N VAL A 3 58.22 -50.55 23.92
CA VAL A 3 57.63 -51.18 22.73
C VAL A 3 57.47 -50.08 21.66
N PRO A 4 57.91 -50.31 20.42
CA PRO A 4 58.26 -49.27 19.45
C PRO A 4 57.09 -48.62 18.68
N LYS A 5 57.43 -47.48 18.05
CA LYS A 5 56.61 -46.69 17.11
C LYS A 5 56.12 -47.53 15.93
N ILE A 6 54.83 -47.43 15.61
CA ILE A 6 54.25 -47.87 14.34
C ILE A 6 53.73 -46.61 13.63
N GLY A 7 54.39 -46.27 12.52
CA GLY A 7 53.98 -45.17 11.66
C GLY A 7 52.60 -45.42 11.05
N ARG A 8 51.77 -44.39 11.00
CA ARG A 8 50.60 -44.37 10.13
C ARG A 8 50.90 -43.45 8.96
N GLY A 9 50.94 -44.08 7.79
CA GLY A 9 51.26 -43.46 6.53
C GLY A 9 50.30 -42.33 6.16
N VAL A 10 50.87 -41.41 5.41
CA VAL A 10 50.18 -40.36 4.67
C VAL A 10 49.38 -41.04 3.56
N VAL A 11 48.09 -41.30 3.80
CA VAL A 11 47.14 -41.66 2.75
C VAL A 11 46.55 -40.38 2.18
N HIS A 12 47.12 -39.96 1.05
CA HIS A 12 46.51 -38.99 0.14
C HIS A 12 45.25 -39.61 -0.47
N ASN A 13 44.10 -39.35 0.14
CA ASN A 13 42.83 -39.56 -0.53
C ASN A 13 42.39 -38.25 -1.21
N LYS A 14 42.71 -38.15 -2.49
CA LYS A 14 41.92 -37.37 -3.45
C LYS A 14 40.49 -37.90 -3.41
N MET A 15 39.57 -37.16 -2.78
CA MET A 15 38.14 -37.31 -3.05
C MET A 15 37.53 -35.95 -3.36
N ALA A 16 37.42 -35.73 -4.66
CA ALA A 16 36.33 -35.07 -5.37
C ALA A 16 35.35 -34.22 -4.53
N SER A 17 35.44 -32.91 -4.78
CA SER A 17 34.31 -32.02 -5.10
C SER A 17 32.93 -32.68 -5.16
N PHE A 18 32.15 -32.69 -4.08
CA PHE A 18 30.70 -32.92 -4.12
C PHE A 18 30.01 -32.35 -2.86
N SER A 19 30.00 -31.02 -2.68
CA SER A 19 29.06 -30.38 -1.74
C SER A 19 28.69 -28.93 -2.06
N LYS A 20 28.83 -28.50 -3.33
CA LYS A 20 28.34 -27.18 -3.81
C LYS A 20 26.93 -27.20 -4.43
N VAL A 21 26.14 -28.25 -4.20
CA VAL A 21 24.78 -28.37 -4.79
C VAL A 21 23.66 -28.43 -3.75
N LEU A 22 23.98 -28.46 -2.45
CA LEU A 22 22.96 -28.56 -1.39
C LEU A 22 22.74 -27.27 -0.58
N SER A 23 23.00 -26.09 -1.14
CA SER A 23 22.69 -24.80 -0.51
C SER A 23 21.82 -23.86 -1.37
N LYS A 24 21.25 -24.37 -2.47
CA LYS A 24 20.38 -23.60 -3.39
C LYS A 24 18.88 -23.88 -3.27
N PHE A 25 18.46 -24.69 -2.30
CA PHE A 25 17.04 -24.98 -2.05
C PHE A 25 16.58 -24.68 -0.61
N LEU A 26 17.31 -23.82 0.09
CA LEU A 26 16.70 -23.07 1.18
C LEU A 26 16.16 -21.79 0.57
N PHE A 27 14.91 -21.84 0.09
CA PHE A 27 14.14 -20.62 -0.12
C PHE A 27 14.37 -19.77 1.13
N PRO A 28 14.90 -18.53 1.02
CA PRO A 28 14.88 -17.66 2.17
C PRO A 28 13.40 -17.58 2.54
N MET A 29 13.04 -18.17 3.69
CA MET A 29 11.85 -17.75 4.41
C MET A 29 11.98 -16.25 4.39
N GLN A 30 11.15 -15.59 3.57
CA GLN A 30 11.12 -14.15 3.53
C GLN A 30 10.76 -13.78 4.95
N GLN A 31 11.79 -13.38 5.70
CA GLN A 31 11.70 -12.73 6.98
C GLN A 31 10.48 -11.83 6.86
N ILE A 32 9.42 -12.17 7.61
CA ILE A 32 8.14 -11.47 7.55
C ILE A 32 8.51 -10.00 7.60
N ARG A 33 8.32 -9.30 6.47
CA ARG A 33 8.86 -7.96 6.28
C ARG A 33 8.39 -7.15 7.46
N GLY A 34 9.33 -6.79 8.35
CA GLY A 34 9.07 -6.00 9.53
C GLY A 34 8.23 -4.81 9.13
N VAL A 35 7.13 -4.59 9.86
CA VAL A 35 6.17 -3.47 9.76
C VAL A 35 6.33 -2.69 8.45
N ALA A 36 5.60 -3.10 7.39
CA ALA A 36 5.62 -2.40 6.12
C ALA A 36 5.66 -0.88 6.38
N ASN A 37 6.70 -0.19 5.90
CA ASN A 37 6.92 1.23 6.15
C ASN A 37 5.73 2.03 5.56
N LEU A 38 4.69 2.20 6.37
CA LEU A 38 3.49 2.92 6.01
C LEU A 38 3.85 4.39 5.83
N PRO A 39 3.21 5.08 4.87
CA PRO A 39 3.41 6.51 4.72
C PRO A 39 3.08 7.21 6.05
N ARG A 40 4.04 7.96 6.57
CA ARG A 40 3.90 8.75 7.80
C ARG A 40 4.78 9.98 7.72
N PRO A 41 4.40 11.10 8.36
CA PRO A 41 5.24 12.29 8.41
C PRO A 41 6.54 11.98 9.17
N LYS A 42 7.65 12.54 8.67
CA LYS A 42 8.95 12.46 9.37
C LYS A 42 8.94 13.32 10.65
N GLN A 43 8.30 14.47 10.58
CA GLN A 43 8.19 15.43 11.67
C GLN A 43 6.76 15.98 11.76
N THR A 44 6.29 16.25 12.98
CA THR A 44 4.97 16.81 13.27
C THR A 44 5.12 17.87 14.35
N LYS A 45 4.43 19.02 14.23
CA LYS A 45 4.45 20.07 15.26
C LYS A 45 4.05 19.54 16.63
N PHE A 46 3.01 18.71 16.69
CA PHE A 46 2.56 18.05 17.91
C PHE A 46 2.50 16.54 17.72
N ARG A 47 2.87 15.77 18.75
CA ARG A 47 2.81 14.31 18.69
C ARG A 47 1.39 13.76 18.79
N LYS A 48 0.49 14.42 19.53
CA LYS A 48 -0.89 13.98 19.79
C LYS A 48 -1.88 15.13 19.52
N TYR A 49 -2.86 14.91 18.63
CA TYR A 49 -3.88 15.91 18.27
C TYR A 49 -5.26 15.58 18.83
N HIS A 50 -6.08 16.57 19.17
CA HIS A 50 -7.50 16.36 19.46
C HIS A 50 -8.19 15.73 18.24
N LYS A 51 -9.21 14.89 18.50
CA LYS A 51 -9.93 14.23 17.40
C LYS A 51 -10.75 15.28 16.66
N MET A 52 -10.32 15.64 15.46
CA MET A 52 -11.04 16.59 14.61
C MET A 52 -12.08 15.84 13.78
N LEU A 53 -13.34 16.25 13.88
CA LEU A 53 -14.47 15.68 13.11
C LEU A 53 -15.07 16.68 12.11
N TYR A 54 -14.76 17.98 12.24
CA TYR A 54 -15.37 19.03 11.43
C TYR A 54 -15.13 18.88 9.92
N CYS A 55 -14.04 18.22 9.52
CA CYS A 55 -13.70 17.95 8.13
C CYS A 55 -14.63 16.91 7.46
N LEU A 56 -15.50 16.26 8.23
CA LEU A 56 -16.36 15.15 7.80
C LEU A 56 -17.85 15.51 7.70
N LYS A 57 -18.19 16.81 7.72
CA LYS A 57 -19.59 17.25 7.56
C LYS A 57 -20.17 16.65 6.28
N GLN A 58 -21.20 15.83 6.44
CA GLN A 58 -21.93 15.20 5.35
C GLN A 58 -22.91 16.22 4.75
N GLY A 59 -23.23 16.08 3.46
CA GLY A 59 -24.24 16.90 2.78
C GLY A 59 -23.71 17.87 1.72
N GLN A 60 -22.39 18.03 1.60
CA GLN A 60 -21.82 18.76 0.44
C GLN A 60 -21.77 17.82 -0.77
N LYS A 61 -22.39 18.23 -1.87
CA LYS A 61 -22.24 17.52 -3.16
C LYS A 61 -20.77 17.62 -3.58
N PRO A 62 -20.09 16.48 -3.87
CA PRO A 62 -18.72 16.51 -4.36
C PRO A 62 -18.67 17.21 -5.71
N SER A 63 -17.87 18.28 -5.82
CA SER A 63 -17.44 18.75 -7.13
C SER A 63 -16.47 17.75 -7.74
N VAL A 64 -16.51 17.58 -9.06
CA VAL A 64 -15.59 16.69 -9.77
C VAL A 64 -14.22 17.37 -9.83
N PRO A 65 -13.15 16.78 -9.26
CA PRO A 65 -11.83 17.39 -9.29
C PRO A 65 -11.19 17.31 -10.67
N THR A 66 -10.35 18.29 -10.98
CA THR A 66 -9.54 18.30 -12.20
C THR A 66 -8.30 17.39 -12.07
N LEU A 67 -7.95 16.74 -13.17
CA LEU A 67 -6.74 15.92 -13.29
C LEU A 67 -5.52 16.82 -13.48
N LYS A 68 -4.45 16.59 -12.71
CA LYS A 68 -3.24 17.44 -12.76
C LYS A 68 -2.04 16.76 -13.41
N HIS A 69 -1.81 15.48 -13.16
CA HIS A 69 -0.56 14.83 -13.56
C HIS A 69 -0.72 13.68 -14.54
N HIS A 70 -1.85 12.98 -14.52
CA HIS A 70 -2.09 11.80 -15.35
C HIS A 70 -3.48 11.82 -15.99
N ASP A 71 -3.74 10.81 -16.83
CA ASP A 71 -4.91 10.73 -17.69
C ASP A 71 -6.15 10.22 -16.96
N HIS A 72 -5.96 9.42 -15.90
CA HIS A 72 -7.03 8.84 -15.10
C HIS A 72 -6.88 9.18 -13.62
N GLY A 73 -8.02 9.29 -12.93
CA GLY A 73 -8.07 9.62 -11.51
C GLY A 73 -9.18 8.91 -10.76
N ILE A 74 -8.95 8.70 -9.47
CA ILE A 74 -9.93 8.20 -8.50
C ILE A 74 -10.12 9.27 -7.44
N TYR A 75 -11.35 9.71 -7.24
CA TYR A 75 -11.70 10.75 -6.27
C TYR A 75 -12.76 10.28 -5.28
N ALA A 76 -12.84 10.95 -4.13
CA ALA A 76 -13.81 10.63 -3.09
C ALA A 76 -15.18 11.27 -3.37
N LEU A 77 -16.26 10.49 -3.28
CA LEU A 77 -17.63 11.01 -3.33
C LEU A 77 -18.14 11.40 -1.94
N GLU A 78 -17.65 10.73 -0.91
CA GLU A 78 -18.06 10.94 0.48
C GLU A 78 -16.86 11.37 1.33
N PRO A 79 -17.07 12.24 2.34
CA PRO A 79 -16.00 12.62 3.24
C PRO A 79 -15.69 11.48 4.24
N LYS A 80 -14.42 11.11 4.38
CA LYS A 80 -14.00 10.03 5.28
C LYS A 80 -12.56 10.19 5.76
N ARG A 81 -12.26 9.52 6.86
CA ARG A 81 -10.90 9.31 7.38
C ARG A 81 -10.31 8.06 6.76
N ILE A 82 -9.21 8.20 6.03
CA ILE A 82 -8.49 7.07 5.42
C ILE A 82 -7.20 6.81 6.18
N THR A 83 -6.99 5.56 6.60
CA THR A 83 -5.75 5.14 7.27
C THR A 83 -4.58 5.04 6.30
N ALA A 84 -3.36 5.22 6.80
CA ALA A 84 -2.14 5.03 6.02
C ALA A 84 -2.07 3.63 5.37
N ALA A 85 -2.54 2.60 6.09
CA ALA A 85 -2.62 1.24 5.59
C ALA A 85 -3.57 1.12 4.39
N GLN A 86 -4.76 1.72 4.46
CA GLN A 86 -5.72 1.71 3.35
C GLN A 86 -5.15 2.40 2.11
N ILE A 87 -4.52 3.56 2.28
CA ILE A 87 -3.87 4.28 1.17
C ILE A 87 -2.83 3.38 0.50
N GLU A 88 -2.00 2.69 1.30
CA GLU A 88 -0.97 1.83 0.74
C GLU A 88 -1.51 0.55 0.10
N THR A 89 -2.54 -0.06 0.69
CA THR A 89 -3.21 -1.22 0.06
C THR A 89 -3.80 -0.85 -1.29
N CYS A 90 -4.43 0.33 -1.42
CA CYS A 90 -4.97 0.83 -2.68
C CYS A 90 -3.87 1.04 -3.71
N ARG A 91 -2.74 1.64 -3.31
CA ARG A 91 -1.59 1.83 -4.21
C ARG A 91 -1.00 0.51 -4.69
N VAL A 92 -0.86 -0.47 -3.79
CA VAL A 92 -0.37 -1.82 -4.15
C VAL A 92 -1.35 -2.51 -5.09
N VAL A 93 -2.66 -2.41 -4.86
CA VAL A 93 -3.69 -2.96 -5.74
C VAL A 93 -3.64 -2.31 -7.13
N LEU A 94 -3.52 -0.99 -7.21
CA LEU A 94 -3.33 -0.28 -8.47
C LEU A 94 -2.10 -0.79 -9.22
N GLY A 95 -0.97 -0.95 -8.52
CA GLY A 95 0.26 -1.48 -9.12
C GLY A 95 0.09 -2.90 -9.66
N ARG A 96 -0.67 -3.76 -8.97
CA ARG A 96 -0.96 -5.13 -9.41
C ARG A 96 -1.85 -5.17 -10.65
N VAL A 97 -2.91 -4.37 -10.69
CA VAL A 97 -3.87 -4.40 -11.81
C VAL A 97 -3.31 -3.73 -13.07
N LEU A 98 -2.56 -2.64 -12.91
CA LEU A 98 -2.04 -1.85 -14.03
C LEU A 98 -0.73 -2.43 -14.62
N GLY A 99 -0.15 -3.45 -14.01
CA GLY A 99 1.08 -4.10 -14.49
C GLY A 99 2.34 -3.23 -14.46
N ARG A 100 2.27 -2.03 -13.87
CA ARG A 100 3.37 -1.06 -13.82
C ARG A 100 4.01 -1.06 -12.44
N LYS A 101 5.35 -1.02 -12.40
CA LYS A 101 6.12 -0.60 -11.21
C LYS A 101 5.62 0.79 -10.78
N LYS A 102 5.84 1.18 -9.51
CA LYS A 102 5.32 2.40 -8.86
C LYS A 102 5.43 3.73 -9.66
N SER A 103 6.23 3.78 -10.72
CA SER A 103 6.52 4.95 -11.56
C SER A 103 5.33 5.52 -12.35
N GLY A 104 4.18 4.84 -12.39
CA GLY A 104 2.99 5.31 -13.12
C GLY A 104 1.79 5.70 -12.25
N ILE A 105 1.92 5.66 -10.92
CA ILE A 105 0.83 5.91 -9.97
C ILE A 105 1.25 7.02 -9.01
N LYS A 106 0.47 8.10 -8.98
CA LYS A 106 0.59 9.17 -8.00
C LYS A 106 -0.49 9.03 -6.94
N THR A 107 -0.06 9.04 -5.68
CA THR A 107 -0.95 9.18 -4.51
C THR A 107 -0.94 10.65 -4.12
N LEU A 108 -2.10 11.32 -4.20
CA LEU A 108 -2.20 12.75 -3.91
C LEU A 108 -2.49 13.05 -2.44
N VAL A 109 -3.04 12.06 -1.73
CA VAL A 109 -3.40 12.19 -0.33
C VAL A 109 -2.32 11.57 0.55
N PHE A 110 -1.86 12.32 1.56
CA PHE A 110 -0.87 11.88 2.51
C PHE A 110 -1.46 11.79 3.93
N PRO A 111 -1.19 10.72 4.70
CA PRO A 111 -1.67 10.58 6.08
C PRO A 111 -0.79 11.37 7.05
N HIS A 112 -1.23 12.58 7.41
CA HIS A 112 -0.47 13.51 8.26
C HIS A 112 -1.01 13.59 9.70
N PHE A 113 -2.21 13.09 9.97
CA PHE A 113 -2.83 13.20 11.29
C PHE A 113 -2.64 11.94 12.13
N PRO A 114 -2.03 12.03 13.33
CA PRO A 114 -1.88 10.89 14.22
C PRO A 114 -3.19 10.58 14.97
N VAL A 115 -3.48 9.29 15.09
CA VAL A 115 -4.62 8.78 15.86
C VAL A 115 -4.09 8.06 17.09
N THR A 116 -4.55 8.47 18.26
CA THR A 116 -4.16 7.85 19.53
C THR A 116 -5.17 6.82 19.99
N LYS A 117 -4.69 5.71 20.53
CA LYS A 117 -5.52 4.65 21.13
C LYS A 117 -4.95 4.28 22.50
N LYS A 118 -5.82 4.03 23.48
CA LYS A 118 -5.41 3.39 24.74
C LYS A 118 -5.31 1.87 24.52
N PRO A 119 -4.35 1.20 25.18
CA PRO A 119 -4.27 -0.26 25.09
C PRO A 119 -5.55 -0.91 25.62
N LEU A 120 -5.84 -2.10 25.13
CA LEU A 120 -6.95 -2.91 25.61
C LEU A 120 -6.67 -3.31 27.07
N GLY A 121 -7.71 -3.28 27.93
CA GLY A 121 -7.61 -3.67 29.34
C GLY A 121 -7.31 -2.54 30.34
N VAL A 122 -7.08 -1.30 29.89
CA VAL A 122 -6.84 -0.15 30.78
C VAL A 122 -8.12 0.65 31.01
N ARG A 123 -8.33 1.11 32.25
CA ARG A 123 -9.47 1.95 32.65
C ARG A 123 -9.44 3.35 32.01
N MET A 124 -10.58 4.03 32.10
CA MET A 124 -10.69 5.45 31.74
C MET A 124 -9.86 6.31 32.71
N GLY A 125 -9.45 7.53 32.32
CA GLY A 125 -8.51 8.36 33.09
C GLY A 125 -7.03 8.24 32.69
N SER A 126 -6.08 8.69 33.51
CA SER A 126 -4.63 8.59 33.26
C SER A 126 -4.12 9.20 31.94
N GLY A 127 -4.85 10.18 31.39
CA GLY A 127 -4.46 10.91 30.20
C GLY A 127 -4.65 10.15 28.87
N LYS A 128 -3.94 10.59 27.84
CA LYS A 128 -4.13 10.17 26.44
C LYS A 128 -3.16 9.06 26.04
N GLY A 129 -3.67 8.03 25.36
CA GLY A 129 -2.87 6.90 24.86
C GLY A 129 -1.81 7.27 23.82
N ASN A 130 -1.07 6.27 23.37
CA ASN A 130 0.00 6.40 22.37
C ASN A 130 -0.56 6.53 20.95
N VAL A 131 0.26 7.03 20.03
CA VAL A 131 -0.10 7.11 18.60
C VAL A 131 -0.08 5.70 18.03
N ASP A 132 -1.22 5.29 17.47
CA ASP A 132 -1.45 3.96 16.92
C ASP A 132 -1.18 3.97 15.40
N HIS A 133 -1.84 4.88 14.67
CA HIS A 133 -1.69 4.99 13.22
C HIS A 133 -1.91 6.42 12.72
N PHE A 134 -1.49 6.67 11.48
CA PHE A 134 -1.72 7.95 10.79
C PHE A 134 -2.90 7.85 9.83
N VAL A 135 -3.60 8.97 9.68
CA VAL A 135 -4.82 9.10 8.90
C VAL A 135 -4.76 10.37 8.06
N ALA A 136 -5.39 10.33 6.89
CA ALA A 136 -5.73 11.50 6.10
C ALA A 136 -7.22 11.83 6.25
N PHE A 137 -7.54 13.11 6.43
CA PHE A 137 -8.92 13.58 6.26
C PHE A 137 -9.16 13.87 4.79
N VAL A 138 -10.17 13.22 4.23
CA VAL A 138 -10.55 13.37 2.83
C VAL A 138 -11.95 13.98 2.80
N LYS A 139 -12.09 15.09 2.09
CA LYS A 139 -13.38 15.73 1.82
C LYS A 139 -13.97 15.15 0.53
N ALA A 140 -15.29 15.24 0.40
CA ALA A 140 -15.97 14.97 -0.87
C ALA A 140 -15.35 15.81 -2.00
N GLY A 141 -15.12 15.22 -3.17
CA GLY A 141 -14.47 15.86 -4.33
C GLY A 141 -12.93 15.88 -4.27
N THR A 142 -12.30 15.28 -3.26
CA THR A 142 -10.82 15.22 -3.20
C THR A 142 -10.30 14.10 -4.11
N MET A 143 -9.33 14.42 -4.97
CA MET A 143 -8.62 13.42 -5.77
C MET A 143 -7.67 12.59 -4.88
N LEU A 144 -7.78 11.26 -4.94
CA LEU A 144 -7.01 10.33 -4.12
C LEU A 144 -5.78 9.81 -4.86
N PHE A 145 -6.01 9.30 -6.07
CA PHE A 145 -4.99 8.66 -6.90
C PHE A 145 -5.11 9.17 -8.33
N GLU A 146 -3.96 9.33 -8.97
CA GLU A 146 -3.86 9.57 -10.41
C GLU A 146 -2.93 8.52 -11.00
N PHE A 147 -3.24 8.04 -12.20
CA PHE A 147 -2.41 7.07 -12.90
C PHE A 147 -2.50 7.23 -14.42
N LYS A 148 -1.42 6.84 -15.10
CA LYS A 148 -1.32 6.93 -16.57
C LYS A 148 -2.34 6.06 -17.29
N ASP A 149 -2.63 6.42 -18.54
CA ASP A 149 -3.54 5.68 -19.39
C ASP A 149 -3.23 4.17 -19.48
N ASN A 150 -4.30 3.36 -19.42
CA ASN A 150 -4.26 1.91 -19.42
C ASN A 150 -5.64 1.32 -19.76
N LEU A 151 -5.65 0.26 -20.57
CA LEU A 151 -6.84 -0.54 -20.88
C LEU A 151 -7.55 -1.06 -19.62
N TYR A 152 -6.80 -1.34 -18.54
CA TYR A 152 -7.34 -1.87 -17.29
C TYR A 152 -7.81 -0.79 -16.29
N ALA A 153 -7.95 0.47 -16.69
CA ALA A 153 -8.32 1.57 -15.79
C ALA A 153 -9.65 1.32 -15.03
N LYS A 154 -10.70 0.88 -15.73
CA LYS A 154 -12.01 0.56 -15.11
C LYS A 154 -11.91 -0.59 -14.09
N LYS A 155 -11.13 -1.64 -14.41
CA LYS A 155 -10.88 -2.77 -13.50
C LYS A 155 -10.09 -2.34 -12.26
N ALA A 156 -9.12 -1.45 -12.44
CA ALA A 156 -8.32 -0.88 -11.37
C ALA A 156 -9.19 -0.03 -10.42
N PHE A 157 -10.05 0.82 -10.96
CA PHE A 157 -11.03 1.61 -10.20
C PHE A 157 -11.91 0.71 -9.33
N LYS A 158 -12.53 -0.32 -9.91
CA LYS A 158 -13.38 -1.27 -9.18
C LYS A 158 -12.62 -1.95 -8.03
N SER A 159 -11.38 -2.38 -8.30
CA SER A 159 -10.54 -3.04 -7.29
C SER A 159 -10.17 -2.13 -6.13
N VAL A 160 -9.92 -0.84 -6.38
CA VAL A 160 -9.64 0.17 -5.36
C VAL A 160 -10.90 0.52 -4.57
N GLY A 161 -12.05 0.63 -5.24
CA GLY A 161 -13.33 0.89 -4.59
C GLY A 161 -13.64 -0.09 -3.46
N TYR A 162 -13.34 -1.38 -3.65
CA TYR A 162 -13.51 -2.40 -2.61
C TYR A 162 -12.53 -2.29 -1.42
N LYS A 163 -11.43 -1.53 -1.55
CA LYS A 163 -10.45 -1.34 -0.47
C LYS A 163 -10.67 -0.06 0.33
N LEU A 164 -11.39 0.90 -0.23
CA LEU A 164 -11.68 2.16 0.43
C LEU A 164 -12.95 2.08 1.26
N PRO A 165 -12.99 2.70 2.46
CA PRO A 165 -14.15 2.69 3.34
C PRO A 165 -15.19 3.78 2.95
N MET A 166 -15.26 4.16 1.67
CA MET A 166 -16.12 5.23 1.15
C MET A 166 -16.43 5.01 -0.32
N LYS A 167 -17.49 5.65 -0.81
CA LYS A 167 -17.77 5.70 -2.24
C LYS A 167 -16.76 6.58 -2.97
N VAL A 168 -16.32 6.11 -4.13
CA VAL A 168 -15.35 6.79 -4.98
C VAL A 168 -15.89 6.95 -6.40
N GLY A 169 -15.45 8.00 -7.07
CA GLY A 169 -15.71 8.25 -8.48
C GLY A 169 -14.44 8.06 -9.31
N PHE A 170 -14.64 7.90 -10.61
CA PHE A 170 -13.59 7.76 -11.61
C PHE A 170 -13.66 8.93 -12.58
N ILE A 171 -12.52 9.45 -13.00
CA ILE A 171 -12.42 10.47 -14.03
C ILE A 171 -11.36 10.05 -15.05
N SER A 172 -11.65 10.30 -16.33
CA SER A 172 -10.71 10.13 -17.44
C SER A 172 -10.61 11.43 -18.23
N LYS A 173 -9.41 11.76 -18.69
CA LYS A 173 -9.14 12.96 -19.51
C LYS A 173 -9.74 12.83 -20.91
N THR A 174 -9.62 11.64 -21.50
CA THR A 174 -10.27 11.30 -22.77
C THR A 174 -11.64 10.69 -22.44
N PRO A 175 -12.74 11.13 -23.11
CA PRO A 175 -13.99 10.40 -23.03
C PRO A 175 -13.75 8.97 -23.52
N ALA A 176 -14.32 7.98 -22.84
CA ALA A 176 -14.24 6.61 -23.35
C ALA A 176 -14.83 6.61 -24.76
N THR A 177 -14.05 6.20 -25.77
CA THR A 177 -14.62 5.86 -27.07
C THR A 177 -15.45 4.60 -26.82
N ASP A 178 -16.75 4.78 -26.60
CA ASP A 178 -17.69 3.68 -26.55
C ASP A 178 -17.79 3.14 -27.98
N ASN A 179 -16.91 2.19 -28.32
CA ASN A 179 -16.98 1.42 -29.56
C ASN A 179 -18.19 0.48 -29.47
N ASN A 180 -19.39 1.04 -29.52
CA ASN A 180 -20.64 0.29 -29.61
C ASN A 180 -20.93 0.04 -31.10
N ASN A 181 -20.05 -0.72 -31.77
CA ASN A 181 -20.32 -1.26 -33.10
C ASN A 181 -21.22 -2.49 -32.95
N ASN A 182 -22.49 -2.27 -32.64
CA ASN A 182 -23.53 -3.28 -32.86
C ASN A 182 -23.99 -3.17 -34.31
N ASN A 183 -23.14 -3.64 -35.24
CA ASN A 183 -23.60 -4.00 -36.57
C ASN A 183 -24.31 -5.35 -36.45
N ASN A 184 -25.58 -5.33 -36.04
CA ASN A 184 -26.46 -6.47 -36.27
C ASN A 184 -27.23 -6.20 -37.57
N THR A 185 -26.58 -6.48 -38.69
CA THR A 185 -27.22 -6.68 -39.99
C THR A 185 -27.75 -8.11 -40.04
N ASN A 186 -29.06 -8.23 -39.82
CA ASN A 186 -30.06 -9.02 -40.56
C ASN A 186 -31.26 -9.31 -39.65
#